data_AF-A0A847EET3-F1
#
_entry.id   AF-A0A847EET3-F1
#
_cell.length_a   1.000
_cell.length_b   1.000
_cell.length_c   1.000
_cell.angle_alpha   90.00
_cell.angle_beta   90.00
_cell.angle_gamma   90.00
#
_symmetry.space_group_name_H-M   'P 1'
#
loop_
_entity.id
_entity.type
_entity.pdbx_description
1 polymer ?
#
loop_
_entity_poly.entity_id
_entity_poly.type
_entity_poly.pdbx_seq_one_letter_code
_entity_poly.pdbx_strand_id
1 'polypeptide(L)' 'DDGALYAVDASTGELRWKYQTGSRVTSSPAVVDGVVYVGSEDGKIYAIE' A
#
# COMPACT_ATOMS: atom_id res chain seq x y z
N ASP A 1 10.08 6.21 -6.65
CA ASP A 1 8.70 5.75 -6.45
C ASP A 1 8.42 4.74 -7.54
N ASP A 2 8.23 3.48 -7.16
CA ASP A 2 8.00 2.34 -8.06
C ASP A 2 6.52 1.95 -8.16
N GLY A 3 5.62 2.76 -7.56
CA GLY A 3 4.18 2.48 -7.57
C GLY A 3 3.78 1.25 -6.76
N ALA A 4 4.62 0.83 -5.80
CA ALA A 4 4.35 -0.32 -4.96
C ALA A 4 4.05 0.08 -3.50
N LEU A 5 3.17 -0.70 -2.87
CA LEU A 5 2.98 -0.71 -1.43
C LEU A 5 3.79 -1.84 -0.81
N TYR A 6 4.31 -1.56 0.37
CA TYR A 6 5.11 -2.48 1.16
C TYR A 6 4.55 -2.51 2.58
N ALA A 7 4.25 -3.71 3.08
CA ALA A 7 4.10 -3.91 4.52
C ALA A 7 5.34 -4.58 5.07
N VAL A 8 5.85 -3.99 6.14
CA VAL A 8 6.99 -4.53 6.88
C VAL A 8 6.57 -4.83 8.31
N ASP A 9 7.25 -5.77 8.93
CA ASP A 9 7.21 -5.94 10.37
C ASP A 9 7.76 -4.67 11.04
N ALA A 10 6.99 -4.10 11.98
CA ALA A 10 7.35 -2.84 12.61
C ALA A 10 8.58 -2.95 13.53
N SER A 11 8.91 -4.15 14.00
CA SER A 11 10.04 -4.40 14.92
C SER A 11 11.31 -4.81 14.19
N THR A 12 11.19 -5.63 13.15
CA THR A 12 12.35 -6.18 12.42
C THR A 12 12.62 -5.50 11.08
N GLY A 13 11.62 -4.80 10.51
CA GLY A 13 11.69 -4.26 9.15
C GLY A 13 11.56 -5.33 8.06
N GLU A 14 11.28 -6.58 8.42
CA GLU A 14 11.13 -7.67 7.45
C GLU A 14 9.90 -7.46 6.58
N LEU A 15 10.05 -7.66 5.27
CA LEU A 15 8.96 -7.55 4.31
C LEU A 15 7.93 -8.66 4.55
N ARG A 16 6.68 -8.27 4.84
CA ARG A 16 5.54 -9.19 4.96
C ARG A 16 4.85 -9.39 3.62
N TRP A 17 4.60 -8.30 2.91
CA TRP A 17 4.03 -8.35 1.57
C TRP A 17 4.40 -7.12 0.74
N LYS A 18 4.28 -7.28 -0.58
CA LYS A 18 4.40 -6.22 -1.58
C LYS A 18 3.20 -6.28 -2.51
N TYR A 19 2.62 -5.13 -2.84
CA TYR A 19 1.55 -5.02 -3.82
C TYR A 19 1.86 -3.95 -4.87
N GLN A 20 1.75 -4.29 -6.15
CA GLN A 20 2.03 -3.38 -7.26
C GLN A 20 0.74 -2.69 -7.71
N THR A 21 0.73 -1.36 -7.73
CA THR A 21 -0.37 -0.58 -8.33
C THR A 21 -0.04 -0.19 -9.78
N GLY A 22 -1.02 0.37 -10.49
CA GLY A 22 -0.86 0.75 -11.90
C GLY A 22 -0.02 2.01 -12.13
N SER A 23 0.14 2.85 -11.10
CA SER A 23 0.94 4.09 -11.14
C SER A 23 1.41 4.47 -9.73
N ARG A 24 1.97 5.67 -9.54
CA ARG A 24 2.48 6.14 -8.25
C ARG A 24 1.38 6.19 -7.19
N VAL A 25 1.73 5.81 -5.97
CA VAL A 25 0.85 5.95 -4.79
C VAL A 25 1.22 7.25 -4.09
N THR A 26 0.37 8.26 -4.20
CA THR A 26 0.65 9.61 -3.67
C THR A 26 -0.17 9.98 -2.44
N SER A 27 -1.19 9.18 -2.10
CA SER A 27 -1.96 9.35 -0.87
C SER A 27 -1.27 8.73 0.35
N SER A 28 -1.60 9.22 1.55
CA SER A 28 -1.33 8.48 2.79
C SER A 28 -2.24 7.25 2.93
N PRO A 29 -1.75 6.11 3.47
CA PRO A 29 -2.59 4.94 3.73
C PRO A 29 -3.55 5.17 4.90
N ALA A 30 -4.75 4.60 4.79
CA ALA A 30 -5.72 4.49 5.89
C ALA A 30 -5.99 3.01 6.18
N VAL A 31 -6.14 2.65 7.46
CA VAL A 31 -6.39 1.28 7.88
C VAL A 31 -7.71 1.22 8.66
N VAL A 32 -8.62 0.36 8.23
CA VAL A 32 -9.87 0.05 8.94
C VAL A 32 -10.15 -1.44 8.80
N ASP A 33 -10.52 -2.08 9.91
CA ASP A 33 -10.84 -3.52 9.97
C ASP A 33 -9.78 -4.44 9.33
N GLY A 34 -8.50 -4.07 9.43
CA GLY A 34 -7.38 -4.85 8.89
C GLY A 34 -7.08 -4.59 7.40
N VAL A 35 -7.90 -3.79 6.72
CA VAL A 35 -7.73 -3.47 5.30
C VAL A 35 -6.98 -2.16 5.13
N VAL A 36 -5.99 -2.15 4.23
CA VAL A 36 -5.22 -0.95 3.87
C VAL A 36 -5.81 -0.30 2.62
N TYR A 37 -6.14 0.99 2.71
CA TYR A 37 -6.67 1.80 1.61
C TYR A 37 -5.69 2.85 1.15
N VAL A 38 -5.47 2.95 -0.16
CA VAL A 38 -4.68 4.01 -0.81
C VAL A 38 -5.24 4.42 -2.16
N GLY A 39 -5.03 5.68 -2.54
CA GLY A 39 -5.22 6.19 -3.89
C GLY A 39 -3.92 6.13 -4.70
N SER A 40 -4.04 5.73 -5.97
CA SER A 40 -2.96 5.76 -6.96
C SER A 40 -3.25 6.76 -8.07
N GLU A 41 -2.20 7.29 -8.69
CA GLU A 41 -2.28 8.17 -9.86
C GLU A 41 -2.89 7.48 -11.11
N ASP A 42 -3.12 6.17 -11.07
CA ASP A 42 -3.85 5.44 -12.11
C ASP A 42 -5.38 5.63 -12.05
N GLY A 43 -5.85 6.47 -11.12
CA GLY A 43 -7.26 6.81 -10.94
C GLY A 43 -8.03 5.79 -10.11
N LYS A 44 -7.36 4.84 -9.44
CA LYS A 44 -8.01 3.81 -8.61
C LYS A 44 -7.72 3.99 -7.13
N ILE A 45 -8.64 3.47 -6.33
CA ILE A 45 -8.43 3.18 -4.90
C ILE A 45 -8.18 1.68 -4.78
N TYR A 46 -7.13 1.33 -4.05
CA TYR A 46 -6.78 -0.04 -3.73
C TYR A 46 -7.19 -0.35 -2.28
N ALA A 47 -7.69 -1.57 -2.06
CA ALA A 47 -7.98 -2.15 -0.76
C ALA A 47 -7.22 -3.48 -0.67
N ILE A 48 -6.34 -3.62 0.33
CA ILE A 48 -5.40 -4.74 0.45
C ILE A 48 -5.58 -5.40 1.82
N GLU A 49 -5.74 -6.73 1.83
CA GLU A 49 -5.83 -7.60 3.01
C GLU A 49 -4.52 -8.38 3.24
#